data_AF-A0A3B8NAC6-F1
#
_entry.id   AF-A0A3B8NAC6-F1
#
_cell.length_a   1.000
_cell.length_b   1.000
_cell.length_c   1.000
_cell.angle_alpha   90.00
_cell.angle_beta   90.00
_cell.angle_gamma   90.00
#
_symmetry.space_group_name_H-M   'P 1'
#
loop_
_entity.id
_entity.type
_entity.pdbx_description
1 polymer ?
#
loop_
_entity_poly.entity_id
_entity_poly.type
_entity_poly.pdbx_seq_one_letter_code
_entity_poly.pdbx_strand_id
1 'polypeptide(L)'
;MTLRTRGYINLFLVVVFWGMTFPMQKAILSDLSPAFYNAFRFAIAVTLLIPFRRLRQNTDKASLLKGVVLGLFLSGGYLFQTWGLRYTTASKSGFITALYVGIVAILSPVIEKKVPRPFQVLSLAVSLVGLYLITNPAGGLNIGDLLTAICALCFALHVVLISCFTSDSN
;
A
#
# COMPACT_ATOMS: atom_id res chain seq x y z
N MET A 1 -11.64 12.39 27.60
CA MET A 1 -10.58 11.75 26.79
C MET A 1 -10.00 12.80 25.85
N THR A 2 -8.70 13.11 25.95
CA THR A 2 -8.08 14.17 25.15
C THR A 2 -8.03 13.77 23.67
N LEU A 3 -8.05 14.77 22.77
CA LEU A 3 -8.04 14.56 21.31
C LEU A 3 -6.87 13.66 20.87
N ARG A 4 -5.72 13.76 21.56
CA ARG A 4 -4.53 12.92 21.35
C ARG A 4 -4.79 11.43 21.65
N THR A 5 -5.42 11.11 22.78
CA THR A 5 -5.73 9.72 23.14
C THR A 5 -6.69 9.07 22.14
N ARG A 6 -7.70 9.82 21.68
CA ARG A 6 -8.61 9.36 20.62
C ARG A 6 -7.86 9.09 19.30
N GLY A 7 -6.91 9.96 18.94
CA GLY A 7 -6.04 9.76 17.78
C GLY A 7 -5.22 8.47 17.86
N TYR A 8 -4.56 8.21 18.99
CA TYR A 8 -3.78 6.99 19.19
C TYR A 8 -4.62 5.72 19.12
N ILE A 9 -5.83 5.73 19.69
CA ILE A 9 -6.75 4.59 19.62
C ILE A 9 -7.19 4.33 18.19
N ASN A 10 -7.55 5.37 17.44
CA ASN A 10 -7.94 5.22 16.03
C ASN A 10 -6.78 4.66 15.21
N LEU A 11 -5.55 5.14 15.43
CA LEU A 11 -4.37 4.63 14.73
C LEU A 11 -4.11 3.16 15.09
N PHE A 12 -4.23 2.79 16.36
CA PHE A 12 -4.09 1.41 16.81
C PHE A 12 -5.13 0.49 16.15
N LEU A 13 -6.40 0.90 16.11
CA LEU A 13 -7.46 0.14 15.44
C LEU A 13 -7.16 -0.07 13.96
N VAL A 14 -6.72 0.99 13.26
CA VAL A 14 -6.34 0.90 11.84
C VAL A 14 -5.21 -0.11 11.64
N VAL A 15 -4.16 -0.08 12.48
CA VAL A 15 -3.05 -1.02 12.39
C VAL A 15 -3.50 -2.47 12.65
N VAL A 16 -4.37 -2.69 13.64
CA VAL A 16 -4.93 -4.01 13.94
C VAL A 16 -5.74 -4.54 12.75
N PHE A 17 -6.67 -3.75 12.22
CA PHE A 17 -7.47 -4.15 11.06
C PHE A 17 -6.59 -4.42 9.84
N TRP A 18 -5.59 -3.56 9.59
CA TRP A 18 -4.69 -3.71 8.45
C TRP A 18 -3.80 -4.95 8.59
N GLY A 19 -3.24 -5.21 9.78
CA GLY A 19 -2.41 -6.38 10.06
C GLY A 19 -3.16 -7.71 9.93
N MET A 20 -4.42 -7.77 10.36
CA MET A 20 -5.26 -8.97 10.23
C MET A 20 -5.65 -9.29 8.77
N THR A 21 -5.55 -8.32 7.86
CA THR A 21 -5.95 -8.56 6.46
C THR A 21 -5.08 -9.59 5.75
N PHE A 22 -3.77 -9.66 6.02
CA PHE A 22 -2.88 -10.59 5.31
C PHE A 22 -3.20 -12.06 5.62
N PRO A 23 -3.34 -12.50 6.89
CA PRO A 23 -3.79 -13.86 7.19
C PRO A 23 -5.19 -14.17 6.65
N MET A 24 -6.15 -13.25 6.80
CA MET A 24 -7.51 -13.45 6.28
C MET A 24 -7.54 -13.58 4.76
N GLN A 25 -6.79 -12.73 4.04
CA GLN A 25 -6.66 -12.84 2.58
C GLN A 25 -6.02 -14.15 2.18
N LYS A 26 -4.96 -14.58 2.87
CA LYS A 26 -4.30 -15.86 2.59
C LYS A 26 -5.28 -17.03 2.73
N ALA A 27 -6.14 -17.00 3.75
CA ALA A 27 -7.19 -17.99 3.95
C ALA A 27 -8.26 -17.96 2.85
N ILE A 28 -8.69 -16.79 2.40
CA ILE A 28 -9.71 -16.67 1.33
C ILE A 28 -9.14 -17.08 -0.04
N LEU A 29 -7.86 -16.80 -0.30
CA LEU A 29 -7.19 -17.10 -1.56
C LEU A 29 -6.89 -18.59 -1.78
N SER A 30 -7.17 -19.47 -0.82
CA SER A 30 -7.18 -20.92 -1.06
C SER A 30 -8.34 -21.32 -1.96
N ASP A 31 -9.48 -20.63 -1.83
CA ASP A 31 -10.74 -21.03 -2.44
C ASP A 31 -11.13 -20.11 -3.61
N LEU A 32 -10.58 -18.90 -3.66
CA LEU A 32 -10.89 -17.87 -4.67
C LEU A 32 -9.66 -17.42 -5.46
N SER A 33 -9.88 -17.10 -6.74
CA SER A 33 -8.85 -16.48 -7.58
C SER A 33 -8.50 -15.07 -7.08
N PRO A 34 -7.21 -14.68 -7.02
CA PRO A 34 -6.78 -13.34 -6.61
C PRO A 34 -7.45 -12.20 -7.39
N ALA A 35 -7.65 -12.39 -8.70
CA ALA A 35 -8.30 -11.39 -9.55
C ALA A 35 -9.77 -11.19 -9.17
N PHE A 36 -10.48 -12.28 -8.87
CA PHE A 36 -11.89 -12.23 -8.47
C PHE A 36 -12.05 -11.56 -7.09
N TYR A 37 -11.19 -11.92 -6.13
CA TYR A 37 -11.18 -11.30 -4.81
C TYR A 37 -11.00 -9.77 -4.89
N ASN A 38 -10.03 -9.31 -5.69
CA ASN A 38 -9.81 -7.87 -5.88
C ASN A 38 -10.95 -7.20 -6.63
N ALA A 39 -11.49 -7.82 -7.69
CA ALA A 39 -12.61 -7.28 -8.43
C ALA A 39 -13.82 -7.08 -7.51
N PHE A 40 -14.14 -8.06 -6.65
CA PHE A 40 -15.22 -7.95 -5.68
C PHE A 40 -14.96 -6.85 -4.63
N ARG A 41 -13.73 -6.78 -4.09
CA ARG A 41 -13.31 -5.72 -3.16
C ARG A 41 -13.48 -4.32 -3.75
N PHE A 42 -13.05 -4.12 -5.00
CA PHE A 42 -13.18 -2.82 -5.68
C PHE A 42 -14.62 -2.53 -6.11
N ALA A 43 -15.41 -3.55 -6.47
CA ALA A 43 -16.84 -3.37 -6.76
C ALA A 43 -17.58 -2.83 -5.53
N ILE A 44 -17.37 -3.42 -4.35
CA ILE A 44 -17.93 -2.93 -3.09
C ILE A 44 -17.47 -1.48 -2.84
N ALA A 45 -16.18 -1.19 -3.00
CA ALA A 45 -15.64 0.15 -2.80
C ALA A 45 -16.33 1.18 -3.71
N VAL A 46 -16.53 0.86 -5.00
CA VAL A 46 -17.23 1.74 -5.94
C VAL A 46 -18.67 1.96 -5.49
N THR A 47 -19.41 0.90 -5.16
CA THR A 47 -20.82 1.00 -4.73
C THR A 47 -20.98 1.88 -3.48
N LEU A 48 -20.08 1.73 -2.49
CA LEU A 48 -20.10 2.54 -1.28
C LEU A 48 -19.74 4.02 -1.52
N LEU A 49 -18.99 4.32 -2.58
CA LEU A 49 -18.61 5.69 -2.95
C LEU A 49 -19.68 6.41 -3.80
N ILE A 50 -20.64 5.69 -4.39
CA ILE A 50 -21.76 6.28 -5.16
C ILE A 50 -22.49 7.40 -4.42
N PRO A 51 -22.93 7.25 -3.15
CA PRO A 51 -23.64 8.32 -2.43
C PRO A 51 -22.80 9.60 -2.27
N PHE A 52 -21.48 9.46 -2.14
CA PHE A 52 -20.55 10.58 -2.01
C PHE A 52 -20.28 11.31 -3.33
N ARG A 53 -20.69 10.75 -4.47
CA ARG A 53 -20.58 11.41 -5.79
C ARG A 53 -21.32 12.74 -5.83
N ARG A 54 -22.40 12.88 -5.07
CA ARG A 54 -23.20 14.13 -5.00
C ARG A 54 -22.48 15.28 -4.29
N LEU A 55 -21.46 15.00 -3.48
CA LEU A 55 -20.65 16.04 -2.82
C LEU A 55 -19.56 16.62 -3.75
N ARG A 56 -19.40 16.08 -4.97
CA ARG A 56 -18.33 16.49 -5.88
C ARG A 56 -18.79 17.67 -6.75
N GLN A 57 -18.37 18.88 -6.37
CA GLN A 57 -18.53 20.08 -7.21
C GLN A 57 -17.29 20.20 -8.13
N ASN A 58 -17.50 20.30 -9.44
CA ASN A 58 -16.47 20.47 -10.49
C ASN A 58 -15.33 19.43 -10.55
N THR A 59 -15.62 18.26 -11.12
CA THR A 59 -14.54 17.36 -11.58
C THR A 59 -14.07 17.78 -12.96
N ASP A 60 -12.89 18.39 -13.05
CA ASP A 60 -12.24 18.64 -14.33
C ASP A 60 -11.65 17.34 -14.93
N LYS A 61 -11.47 17.30 -16.26
CA LYS A 61 -10.85 16.19 -16.99
C LYS A 61 -9.44 15.91 -16.47
N ALA A 62 -8.67 16.92 -16.08
CA ALA A 62 -7.35 16.74 -15.49
C ALA A 62 -7.41 16.02 -14.13
N SER A 63 -8.38 16.37 -13.27
CA SER A 63 -8.59 15.70 -11.98
C SER A 63 -9.04 14.25 -12.17
N LEU A 64 -9.80 13.95 -13.23
CA LEU A 64 -10.21 12.60 -13.57
C LEU A 64 -9.01 11.75 -14.01
N LEU A 65 -8.14 12.28 -14.88
CA LEU A 65 -6.92 11.60 -15.32
C LEU A 65 -5.97 11.32 -14.15
N LYS A 66 -5.75 12.31 -13.26
CA LYS A 66 -4.99 12.12 -12.00
C LYS A 66 -5.56 10.98 -11.16
N GLY A 67 -6.89 10.91 -11.03
CA GLY A 67 -7.59 9.83 -10.33
C GLY A 67 -7.41 8.45 -10.98
N VAL A 68 -7.46 8.36 -12.31
CA VAL A 68 -7.22 7.10 -13.04
C VAL A 68 -5.79 6.61 -12.83
N VAL A 69 -4.79 7.51 -12.93
CA VAL A 69 -3.38 7.17 -12.68
C VAL A 69 -3.19 6.64 -11.26
N LEU A 70 -3.74 7.33 -10.25
CA LEU A 70 -3.71 6.87 -8.86
C LEU A 70 -4.38 5.51 -8.69
N GLY A 71 -5.54 5.32 -9.32
CA GLY A 71 -6.30 4.07 -9.30
C GLY A 71 -5.51 2.91 -9.92
N LEU A 72 -4.80 3.13 -11.03
CA LEU A 72 -3.98 2.11 -11.69
C LEU A 72 -2.83 1.62 -10.82
N PHE A 73 -2.10 2.53 -10.17
CA PHE A 73 -1.04 2.13 -9.24
C PHE A 73 -1.61 1.39 -8.02
N LEU A 74 -2.76 1.83 -7.51
CA LEU A 74 -3.42 1.18 -6.39
C LEU A 74 -3.88 -0.24 -6.78
N SER A 75 -4.59 -0.38 -7.91
CA SER A 75 -5.07 -1.68 -8.40
C SER A 75 -3.93 -2.63 -8.73
N GLY A 76 -2.85 -2.11 -9.35
CA GLY A 76 -1.63 -2.86 -9.61
C GLY A 76 -1.00 -3.37 -8.30
N GLY A 77 -0.87 -2.50 -7.30
CA GLY A 77 -0.39 -2.86 -5.97
C GLY A 77 -1.20 -4.01 -5.35
N TYR A 78 -2.52 -3.91 -5.31
CA TYR A 78 -3.39 -4.98 -4.79
C TYR A 78 -3.32 -6.27 -5.60
N LEU A 79 -3.20 -6.18 -6.92
CA LEU A 79 -3.04 -7.36 -7.77
C LEU A 79 -1.74 -8.08 -7.43
N PHE A 80 -0.60 -7.38 -7.47
CA PHE A 80 0.69 -7.97 -7.13
C PHE A 80 0.75 -8.46 -5.68
N GLN A 81 0.10 -7.77 -4.74
CA GLN A 81 0.00 -8.20 -3.35
C GLN A 81 -0.71 -9.55 -3.22
N THR A 82 -1.92 -9.65 -3.76
CA THR A 82 -2.75 -10.87 -3.64
C THR A 82 -2.15 -12.05 -4.39
N TRP A 83 -1.57 -11.81 -5.56
CA TRP A 83 -0.82 -12.84 -6.28
C TRP A 83 0.45 -13.25 -5.53
N GLY A 84 1.21 -12.28 -4.99
CA GLY A 84 2.38 -12.56 -4.18
C GLY A 84 2.04 -13.39 -2.93
N LEU A 85 0.97 -13.00 -2.25
CA LEU A 85 0.43 -13.67 -1.07
C LEU A 85 0.01 -15.12 -1.36
N ARG A 86 -0.30 -15.50 -2.60
CA ARG A 86 -0.55 -16.91 -2.96
C ARG A 86 0.71 -17.77 -2.78
N TYR A 87 1.89 -17.23 -3.09
CA TYR A 87 3.16 -17.96 -3.08
C TYR A 87 4.03 -17.72 -1.84
N THR A 88 3.82 -16.63 -1.10
CA THR A 88 4.55 -16.35 0.15
C THR A 88 3.66 -16.50 1.40
N THR A 89 4.23 -16.30 2.58
CA THR A 89 3.49 -16.28 3.85
C THR A 89 2.90 -14.90 4.12
N ALA A 90 1.82 -14.85 4.92
CA ALA A 90 1.20 -13.59 5.32
C ALA A 90 2.19 -12.65 6.03
N SER A 91 3.04 -13.20 6.90
CA SER A 91 4.05 -12.43 7.63
C SER A 91 5.14 -11.87 6.70
N LYS A 92 5.69 -12.69 5.79
CA LYS A 92 6.67 -12.22 4.79
C LYS A 92 6.05 -11.15 3.88
N SER A 93 4.83 -11.38 3.37
CA SER A 93 4.16 -10.43 2.49
C SER A 93 3.85 -9.09 3.18
N GLY A 94 3.35 -9.12 4.41
CA GLY A 94 3.08 -7.92 5.19
C GLY A 94 4.35 -7.10 5.45
N PHE A 95 5.45 -7.77 5.78
CA PHE A 95 6.74 -7.10 5.99
C PHE A 95 7.31 -6.48 4.72
N ILE A 96 7.33 -7.23 3.60
CA ILE A 96 7.80 -6.73 2.31
C ILE A 96 6.94 -5.55 1.86
N THR A 97 5.62 -5.65 2.03
CA THR A 97 4.72 -4.54 1.70
C THR A 97 5.12 -3.31 2.52
N ALA A 98 5.34 -3.43 3.83
CA ALA A 98 5.70 -2.30 4.71
C ALA A 98 6.99 -1.55 4.31
N LEU A 99 7.86 -2.16 3.48
CA LEU A 99 9.00 -1.47 2.88
C LEU A 99 8.59 -0.26 2.02
N TYR A 100 7.33 -0.22 1.54
CA TYR A 100 6.80 0.93 0.81
C TYR A 100 7.02 2.23 1.58
N VAL A 101 6.95 2.23 2.91
CA VAL A 101 7.16 3.43 3.74
C VAL A 101 8.58 3.97 3.59
N GLY A 102 9.58 3.07 3.58
CA GLY A 102 10.98 3.43 3.32
C GLY A 102 11.19 3.91 1.88
N ILE A 103 10.55 3.24 0.91
CA ILE A 103 10.57 3.65 -0.50
C ILE A 103 9.97 5.05 -0.66
N VAL A 104 8.80 5.33 -0.06
CA VAL A 104 8.16 6.67 -0.06
C VAL A 104 9.08 7.73 0.53
N ALA A 105 9.75 7.43 1.65
CA ALA A 105 10.66 8.37 2.29
C ALA A 105 11.85 8.78 1.40
N ILE A 106 12.23 7.95 0.43
CA ILE A 106 13.28 8.24 -0.57
C ILE A 106 12.69 8.88 -1.83
N LEU A 107 11.57 8.34 -2.35
CA LEU A 107 10.94 8.87 -3.56
C LEU A 107 10.40 10.29 -3.37
N SER A 108 9.84 10.60 -2.20
CA SER A 108 9.22 11.91 -1.94
C SER A 108 10.24 13.06 -2.04
N PRO A 109 11.42 13.02 -1.38
CA PRO A 109 12.46 14.03 -1.58
C PRO A 109 12.97 14.09 -3.03
N VAL A 110 13.16 12.93 -3.68
CA VAL A 110 13.65 12.88 -5.08
C VAL A 110 12.68 13.59 -6.02
N ILE A 111 11.38 13.37 -5.85
CA ILE A 111 10.32 14.00 -6.65
C ILE A 111 10.17 15.49 -6.31
N GLU A 112 10.33 15.87 -5.04
CA GLU A 112 10.37 17.27 -4.61
C GLU A 112 11.71 17.99 -4.89
N LYS A 113 12.68 17.32 -5.52
CA LYS A 113 14.06 17.81 -5.74
C LYS A 113 14.78 18.24 -4.44
N LYS A 114 14.45 17.63 -3.31
CA LYS A 114 15.10 17.83 -2.01
C LYS A 114 16.07 16.68 -1.72
N VAL A 115 17.16 16.97 -1.03
CA VAL A 115 18.12 15.93 -0.61
C VAL A 115 17.47 15.05 0.46
N PRO A 116 17.42 13.71 0.27
CA PRO A 116 16.89 12.80 1.29
C PRO A 116 17.74 12.89 2.55
N ARG A 117 17.09 12.90 3.72
CA ARG A 117 17.79 12.99 5.01
C ARG A 117 18.53 11.68 5.29
N PRO A 118 19.72 11.70 5.89
CA PRO A 118 20.49 10.48 6.18
C PRO A 118 19.72 9.48 7.07
N PHE A 119 18.86 9.96 7.96
CA PHE A 119 17.96 9.11 8.76
C PHE A 119 16.95 8.29 7.93
N GLN A 120 16.52 8.79 6.76
CA GLN A 120 15.59 8.07 5.87
C GLN A 120 16.30 6.92 5.14
N VAL A 121 17.56 7.14 4.75
CA VAL A 121 18.39 6.09 4.15
C VAL A 121 18.71 5.01 5.18
N LEU A 122 19.02 5.41 6.42
CA LEU A 122 19.26 4.48 7.52
C LEU A 122 18.02 3.65 7.86
N SER A 123 16.82 4.24 7.92
CA SER A 123 15.60 3.49 8.20
C SER A 123 15.26 2.46 7.11
N LEU A 124 15.50 2.80 5.83
CA LEU A 124 15.38 1.82 4.74
C LEU A 124 16.39 0.69 4.91
N ALA A 125 17.67 1.00 5.18
CA ALA A 125 18.70 -0.01 5.38
C ALA A 125 18.35 -0.97 6.53
N VAL A 126 17.90 -0.44 7.68
CA VAL A 126 17.44 -1.25 8.82
C VAL A 126 16.22 -2.10 8.45
N SER A 127 15.28 -1.57 7.67
CA SER A 127 14.10 -2.32 7.22
C SER A 127 14.48 -3.47 6.29
N LEU A 128 15.47 -3.29 5.41
CA LEU A 128 16.01 -4.36 4.56
C LEU A 128 16.70 -5.46 5.38
N VAL A 129 17.41 -5.10 6.45
CA VAL A 129 17.97 -6.09 7.39
C VAL A 129 16.86 -6.86 8.09
N GLY A 130 15.80 -6.18 8.54
CA GLY A 130 14.61 -6.84 9.09
C GLY A 130 13.95 -7.82 8.10
N LEU A 131 13.87 -7.44 6.82
CA LEU A 131 13.35 -8.32 5.77
C LEU A 131 14.22 -9.57 5.64
N TYR A 132 15.53 -9.40 5.60
CA TYR A 132 16.49 -10.49 5.50
C TYR A 132 16.34 -11.47 6.67
N LEU A 133 16.25 -10.97 7.91
CA LEU A 133 16.08 -11.80 9.10
C LEU A 133 14.77 -12.60 9.10
N ILE A 134 13.66 -12.01 8.65
CA ILE A 134 12.38 -12.70 8.52
C ILE A 134 12.40 -13.73 7.38
N THR A 135 13.22 -13.49 6.36
CA THR A 135 13.30 -14.36 5.18
C THR A 135 14.18 -15.60 5.42
N ASN A 136 15.22 -15.49 6.25
CA ASN A 136 16.32 -16.46 6.36
C ASN A 136 16.20 -17.58 7.45
N PRO A 137 14.99 -18.04 7.80
CA PRO A 137 14.87 -19.46 8.21
C PRO A 137 13.81 -20.26 7.43
N ALA A 138 13.05 -19.61 6.54
CA ALA A 138 11.81 -20.17 5.95
C ALA A 138 11.87 -20.39 4.42
N GLY A 139 13.02 -20.76 3.86
CA GLY A 139 13.08 -21.26 2.47
C GLY A 139 13.34 -20.24 1.35
N GLY A 140 14.27 -19.29 1.56
CA GLY A 140 14.79 -18.43 0.49
C GLY A 140 13.79 -17.40 -0.07
N LEU A 141 14.21 -16.72 -1.14
CA LEU A 141 13.38 -15.79 -1.91
C LEU A 141 12.49 -16.56 -2.89
N ASN A 142 11.19 -16.33 -2.82
CA ASN A 142 10.21 -16.91 -3.73
C ASN A 142 9.66 -15.87 -4.72
N ILE A 143 9.02 -16.35 -5.79
CA ILE A 143 8.34 -15.47 -6.75
C ILE A 143 7.30 -14.57 -6.08
N GLY A 144 6.67 -15.06 -5.00
CA GLY A 144 5.71 -14.30 -4.20
C GLY A 144 6.33 -13.11 -3.47
N ASP A 145 7.59 -13.23 -3.06
CA ASP A 145 8.32 -12.16 -2.39
C ASP A 145 8.66 -11.05 -3.40
N LEU A 146 9.06 -11.43 -4.62
CA LEU A 146 9.29 -10.49 -5.72
C LEU A 146 8.00 -9.75 -6.11
N LEU A 147 6.90 -10.47 -6.26
CA LEU A 147 5.57 -9.89 -6.52
C LEU A 147 5.16 -8.91 -5.41
N THR A 148 5.41 -9.26 -4.15
CA THR A 148 5.10 -8.36 -3.04
C THR A 148 6.03 -7.14 -3.01
N ALA A 149 7.28 -7.27 -3.43
CA ALA A 149 8.18 -6.13 -3.57
C ALA A 149 7.72 -5.16 -4.67
N ILE A 150 7.21 -5.67 -5.80
CA ILE A 150 6.58 -4.86 -6.84
C ILE A 150 5.33 -4.16 -6.29
N CYS A 151 4.52 -4.84 -5.47
CA CYS A 151 3.41 -4.21 -4.75
C CYS A 151 3.87 -3.03 -3.88
N ALA A 152 4.96 -3.19 -3.11
CA ALA A 152 5.50 -2.13 -2.26
C ALA A 152 5.89 -0.90 -3.11
N LEU A 153 6.47 -1.11 -4.29
CA LEU A 153 6.78 -0.02 -5.23
C LEU A 153 5.51 0.65 -5.75
N CYS A 154 4.49 -0.11 -6.16
CA CYS A 154 3.21 0.45 -6.62
C CYS A 154 2.53 1.30 -5.54
N PHE A 155 2.49 0.84 -4.29
CA PHE A 155 1.95 1.63 -3.19
C PHE A 155 2.79 2.86 -2.87
N ALA A 156 4.12 2.75 -2.95
CA ALA A 156 4.97 3.91 -2.77
C ALA A 156 4.72 4.98 -3.84
N LEU A 157 4.62 4.59 -5.11
CA LEU A 157 4.30 5.50 -6.20
C LEU A 157 2.91 6.13 -6.02
N HIS A 158 1.90 5.34 -5.65
CA HIS A 158 0.56 5.86 -5.35
C HIS A 158 0.59 6.93 -4.26
N VAL A 159 1.31 6.68 -3.15
CA VAL A 159 1.43 7.60 -2.02
C VAL A 159 2.23 8.86 -2.37
N VAL A 160 3.23 8.78 -3.24
CA VAL A 160 3.96 9.99 -3.66
C VAL A 160 3.15 10.80 -4.67
N LEU A 161 2.48 10.13 -5.62
CA LEU A 161 1.61 10.79 -6.59
C LEU A 161 0.42 11.48 -5.93
N ILE A 162 -0.19 10.89 -4.90
CA ILE A 162 -1.31 11.52 -4.20
C ILE A 162 -0.85 12.81 -3.51
N SER A 163 0.34 12.80 -2.90
CA SER A 163 0.94 14.01 -2.29
C SER A 163 1.22 15.09 -3.33
N CYS A 164 1.81 14.72 -4.47
CA CYS A 164 2.11 15.64 -5.56
C CYS A 164 0.83 16.27 -6.14
N PHE A 165 -0.18 15.45 -6.47
CA PHE A 165 -1.43 15.93 -7.04
C PHE A 165 -2.27 16.78 -6.09
N THR A 166 -2.14 16.55 -4.78
CA THR A 166 -2.80 17.37 -3.76
C THR A 166 -2.07 18.70 -3.54
N SER A 167 -0.73 18.70 -3.62
CA SER A 167 0.07 19.92 -3.51
C SER A 167 -0.10 20.85 -4.71
N ASP A 168 -0.28 20.33 -5.92
CA ASP A 168 -0.55 21.11 -7.14
C ASP A 168 -1.95 21.76 -7.17
N SER A 169 -2.85 21.38 -6.26
CA SER A 169 -4.23 21.88 -6.20
C SER A 169 -4.44 23.01 -5.19
N ASN A 170 -3.38 23.46 -4.51
CA ASN A 170 -3.34 24.68 -3.68
C ASN A 170 -2.52 25.76 -4.38
#